data_AF-A0A534C9S3-F1
#
_entry.id   AF-A0A534C9S3-F1
#
_cell.length_a   1.000
_cell.length_b   1.000
_cell.length_c   1.000
_cell.angle_alpha   90.00
_cell.angle_beta   90.00
_cell.angle_gamma   90.00
#
_symmetry.space_group_name_H-M   'P 1'
#
loop_
_entity.id
_entity.type
_entity.pdbx_description
1 polymer ?
#
loop_
_entity_poly.entity_id
_entity_poly.type
_entity_poly.pdbx_seq_one_letter_code
_entity_poly.pdbx_strand_id
1 'polypeptide(L)' 'MREKIKLLSSAGTGHFYVTTKNKRLHPDKLEVRKFDPLARKHVAYKESKIK' A
#
# COMPACT_ATOMS: atom_id res chain seq x y z
N MET A 1 -5.09 17.58 -5.70
CA MET A 1 -4.36 16.73 -6.67
C MET A 1 -4.22 15.34 -6.06
N ARG A 2 -4.45 14.26 -6.83
CA ARG A 2 -4.25 12.89 -6.35
C ARG A 2 -2.87 12.42 -6.80
N GLU A 3 -2.08 11.91 -5.88
CA GLU A 3 -0.74 11.39 -6.15
C GLU A 3 -0.77 9.86 -6.13
N LYS A 4 0.08 9.22 -6.94
CA LYS A 4 0.24 7.77 -6.91
C LYS A 4 1.09 7.38 -5.70
N ILE A 5 0.66 6.36 -4.98
CA ILE A 5 1.34 5.77 -3.82
C ILE A 5 1.48 4.26 -4.02
N LYS A 6 2.51 3.68 -3.40
CA LYS A 6 2.72 2.22 -3.34
C LYS A 6 2.19 1.70 -2.00
N LEU A 7 1.55 0.55 -2.04
CA LEU A 7 1.15 -0.22 -0.87
C LEU A 7 2.04 -1.46 -0.84
N LEU A 8 2.97 -1.54 0.11
CA LEU A 8 3.91 -2.64 0.25
C LEU A 8 3.36 -3.71 1.19
N SER A 9 3.44 -4.98 0.79
CA SER A 9 3.05 -6.10 1.64
C SER A 9 3.96 -6.20 2.87
N SER A 10 3.35 -6.32 4.05
CA SER A 10 4.10 -6.58 5.29
C SER A 10 4.61 -8.02 5.40
N ALA A 11 4.24 -8.90 4.46
CA ALA A 11 4.66 -10.31 4.45
C ALA A 11 6.08 -10.53 3.90
N GLY A 12 6.78 -9.47 3.47
CA GLY A 12 8.16 -9.58 2.98
C GLY A 12 8.29 -10.25 1.60
N THR A 13 7.19 -10.47 0.90
CA THR A 13 7.14 -11.12 -0.42
C THR A 13 7.58 -10.21 -1.58
N GLY A 14 7.78 -8.92 -1.31
CA GLY A 14 8.06 -7.91 -2.34
C GLY A 14 6.85 -7.49 -3.18
N HIS A 15 5.66 -8.07 -2.94
CA HIS A 15 4.45 -7.67 -3.64
C HIS A 15 4.00 -6.27 -3.21
N PHE A 16 3.62 -5.45 -4.19
CA PHE A 16 3.02 -4.14 -3.94
C PHE A 16 1.83 -3.87 -4.85
N TYR A 17 0.89 -3.07 -4.34
CA TYR A 17 -0.17 -2.46 -5.14
C TYR A 17 0.15 -1.00 -5.39
N VAL A 18 -0.34 -0.47 -6.51
CA VAL A 18 -0.32 0.97 -6.78
C VAL A 18 -1.73 1.50 -6.61
N THR A 19 -1.88 2.59 -5.87
CA THR A 19 -3.15 3.31 -5.75
C THR A 19 -2.90 4.81 -5.81
N THR A 20 -3.97 5.60 -5.86
CA THR A 20 -3.89 7.06 -5.78
C THR A 20 -4.45 7.54 -4.45
N LYS A 21 -3.82 8.57 -3.87
CA LYS A 21 -4.23 9.16 -2.60
C LYS A 21 -4.16 10.68 -2.69
N ASN A 22 -5.11 11.34 -2.04
CA ASN A 22 -5.05 12.79 -1.84
C ASN A 22 -4.35 13.09 -0.51
N LYS A 23 -3.04 13.41 -0.55
CA LYS A 23 -2.23 13.69 0.64
C LYS A 23 -2.69 14.93 1.42
N ARG A 24 -3.41 15.85 0.77
CA ARG A 24 -3.93 17.07 1.43
C ARG A 24 -5.10 16.77 2.36
N LEU A 25 -5.99 15.86 1.97
CA LEU A 25 -7.16 15.49 2.78
C LEU A 25 -6.84 14.36 3.77
N HIS A 26 -5.89 13.49 3.42
CA HIS A 26 -5.50 12.34 4.24
C HIS A 26 -3.97 12.34 4.42
N PRO A 27 -3.45 13.06 5.44
CA PRO A 27 -2.02 13.11 5.70
C PRO A 27 -1.48 11.80 6.30
N ASP A 28 -2.29 11.05 7.04
CA ASP A 28 -1.87 9.84 7.76
C ASP A 28 -1.53 8.68 6.82
N LYS A 29 -0.58 7.82 7.22
CA LYS A 29 -0.17 6.66 6.41
C LYS A 29 -1.35 5.69 6.25
N LEU A 30 -1.61 5.30 5.00
CA LEU A 30 -2.65 4.33 4.69
C LEU A 30 -2.16 2.91 5.03
N GLU A 31 -2.91 2.21 5.89
CA GLU A 31 -2.73 0.79 6.15
C GLU A 31 -4.01 0.03 5.76
N VAL A 32 -3.90 -0.95 4.87
CA VAL A 32 -5.05 -1.72 4.37
C VAL A 32 -4.73 -3.20 4.41
N ARG A 33 -5.66 -4.05 4.84
CA ARG A 33 -5.53 -5.49 4.69
C ARG A 33 -5.91 -5.88 3.27
N LYS A 34 -4.95 -6.41 2.51
CA LYS A 34 -5.17 -6.94 1.15
C LYS A 34 -4.60 -8.34 1.03
N PHE A 35 -5.07 -9.06 0.02
CA PHE A 35 -4.55 -10.36 -0.33
C PHE A 35 -3.14 -10.23 -0.92
N ASP A 36 -2.21 -10.99 -0.38
CA ASP A 36 -0.90 -11.19 -0.99
C ASP A 36 -0.90 -12.51 -1.78
N PRO A 37 -0.73 -12.46 -3.12
CA PRO A 37 -0.78 -13.67 -3.95
C PRO A 37 0.40 -14.62 -3.72
N LEU A 38 1.56 -14.12 -3.24
CA LEU A 38 2.72 -14.96 -2.96
C LEU A 38 2.58 -15.66 -1.60
N ALA A 39 2.13 -14.93 -0.57
CA ALA A 39 1.87 -15.51 0.75
C ALA A 39 0.51 -16.26 0.83
N ARG A 40 -0.35 -16.08 -0.18
CA ARG A 40 -1.72 -16.61 -0.28
C ARG A 40 -2.59 -16.30 0.94
N LYS A 41 -2.38 -15.13 1.57
CA LYS A 41 -3.06 -14.71 2.80
C LYS A 41 -3.38 -13.23 2.76
N HIS A 42 -4.38 -12.81 3.51
CA HIS A 42 -4.66 -11.40 3.73
C HIS A 42 -3.71 -10.84 4.78
N VAL A 43 -2.87 -9.90 4.34
CA VAL A 43 -1.83 -9.29 5.16
C VAL A 43 -1.99 -7.77 5.15
N ALA A 44 -1.39 -7.10 6.13
CA ALA A 44 -1.38 -5.65 6.17
C ALA A 44 -0.46 -5.11 5.07
N TYR A 45 -0.96 -4.15 4.31
CA TYR A 45 -0.19 -3.39 3.34
C TYR A 45 0.01 -1.97 3.86
N LYS A 46 1.25 -1.49 3.79
CA LYS A 46 1.64 -0.17 4.30
C LYS A 46 1.99 0.77 3.15
N GLU A 47 1.59 2.03 3.29
CA GLU A 47 1.93 3.08 2.33
C GLU A 47 3.44 3.35 2.28
N SER A 48 3.97 3.36 1.06
CA SER A 48 5.34 3.75 0.73
C SER A 48 5.35 4.70 -0.46
N LYS A 49 6.36 5.57 -0.53
CA LYS A 49 6.49 6.55 -1.61
C LYS A 49 6.88 5.84 -2.91
N ILE A 50 6.26 6.28 -4.00
CA ILE A 50 6.82 6.04 -5.34
C ILE A 50 8.06 6.93 -5.46
N LYS A 51 9.21 6.31 -5.69
CA LYS A 51 10.41 7.01 -6.15
C LYS A 51 10.24 7.37 -7.61
#